data_AF-A0A4U6TJ78-F1
#
_entry.id   AF-A0A4U6TJ78-F1
#
_cell.length_a   1.000
_cell.length_b   1.000
_cell.length_c   1.000
_cell.angle_alpha   90.00
_cell.angle_beta   90.00
_cell.angle_gamma   90.00
#
_symmetry.space_group_name_H-M   'P 1'
#
loop_
_entity.id
_entity.type
_entity.pdbx_description
1 polymer ?
#
loop_
_entity_poly.entity_id
_entity_poly.type
_entity_poly.pdbx_seq_one_letter_code
_entity_poly.pdbx_strand_id
1 'polypeptide(L)'
;MGSLPLEAMMPLNPDSFAGESSAVVDFLADYYRNVNKYPVMANTQPGTIRKLLPEAAPELGDSMDRILDDVQRDILPGLTHWQSPSFFAYFPANASTAGFAGEMLSAGLNVIPFVWTASPVATELEQVVVDWMASLLGLPERFHFKGGGGGVLHGSTCEAVVCTLAAARDRALSKLGHEGILKLVDAWKCIEYLLERRLFEVHGLFMPPPLAHSELLECPYIY
;
A
#
# COMPACT_ATOMS: atom_id res chain seq x y z
N MET A 1 -34.30 -20.52 21.96
CA MET A 1 -33.51 -19.77 20.95
C MET A 1 -33.66 -18.30 21.29
N GLY A 2 -32.76 -17.75 22.11
CA GLY A 2 -32.78 -16.33 22.44
C GLY A 2 -32.25 -15.55 21.25
N SER A 3 -33.04 -14.62 20.71
CA SER A 3 -32.55 -13.63 19.76
C SER A 3 -31.47 -12.81 20.46
N LEU A 4 -30.29 -12.69 19.84
CA LEU A 4 -29.28 -11.73 20.30
C LEU A 4 -29.91 -10.33 20.34
N PRO A 5 -29.61 -9.50 21.36
CA PRO A 5 -30.13 -8.14 21.43
C PRO A 5 -29.80 -7.38 20.14
N LEU A 6 -30.72 -6.54 19.64
CA LEU A 6 -30.52 -5.78 18.40
C LEU A 6 -29.26 -4.90 18.44
N GLU A 7 -28.86 -4.45 19.63
CA GLU A 7 -27.61 -3.73 19.90
C GLU A 7 -26.36 -4.54 19.55
N ALA A 8 -26.39 -5.87 19.72
CA ALA A 8 -25.31 -6.77 19.29
C ALA A 8 -25.23 -6.93 17.77
N MET A 9 -26.19 -6.38 17.00
CA MET A 9 -26.26 -6.46 15.55
C MET A 9 -26.03 -5.10 14.86
N MET A 10 -25.54 -4.08 15.58
CA MET A 10 -25.18 -2.77 15.02
C MET A 10 -23.67 -2.51 15.10
N PRO A 11 -22.85 -3.01 14.15
CA PRO A 11 -21.40 -2.81 14.15
C PRO A 11 -20.96 -1.35 14.12
N LEU A 12 -21.79 -0.46 13.55
CA LEU A 12 -21.59 0.99 13.59
C LEU A 12 -22.73 1.61 14.40
N ASN A 13 -22.59 1.60 15.72
CA ASN A 13 -23.54 2.20 16.65
C ASN A 13 -23.10 3.63 17.00
N PRO A 14 -23.82 4.70 16.60
CA PRO A 14 -23.45 6.07 16.90
C PRO A 14 -23.35 6.38 18.40
N ASP A 15 -24.12 5.68 19.23
CA ASP A 15 -24.16 5.91 20.68
C ASP A 15 -22.88 5.41 21.38
N SER A 16 -22.27 4.33 20.88
CA SER A 16 -20.96 3.84 21.38
C SER A 16 -19.77 4.44 20.64
N PHE A 17 -19.96 4.83 19.37
CA PHE A 17 -18.91 5.32 18.46
C PHE A 17 -18.08 6.44 19.08
N ALA A 18 -18.72 7.45 19.66
CA ALA A 18 -18.02 8.59 20.23
C ALA A 18 -17.13 8.20 21.43
N GLY A 19 -17.64 7.31 22.30
CA GLY A 19 -16.91 6.83 23.47
C GLY A 19 -15.69 6.00 23.10
N GLU A 20 -15.89 4.98 22.26
CA GLU A 20 -14.82 4.10 21.79
C GLU A 20 -13.76 4.86 20.98
N SER A 21 -14.19 5.79 20.12
CA SER A 21 -13.26 6.63 19.35
C SER A 21 -12.44 7.56 20.24
N SER A 22 -13.06 8.14 21.28
CA SER A 22 -12.35 9.01 22.23
C SER A 22 -11.29 8.23 23.02
N ALA A 23 -11.60 7.00 23.44
CA ALA A 23 -10.62 6.14 24.12
C ALA A 23 -9.37 5.87 23.26
N VAL A 24 -9.55 5.63 21.96
CA VAL A 24 -8.43 5.45 21.01
C VAL A 24 -7.63 6.76 20.84
N VAL A 25 -8.31 7.90 20.74
CA VAL A 25 -7.63 9.21 20.62
C VAL A 25 -6.81 9.51 21.87
N ASP A 26 -7.36 9.28 23.05
CA ASP A 26 -6.67 9.47 24.33
C ASP A 26 -5.46 8.52 24.43
N PHE A 27 -5.64 7.24 24.08
CA PHE A 27 -4.55 6.27 24.02
C PHE A 27 -3.40 6.72 23.11
N LEU A 28 -3.70 7.23 21.91
CA LEU A 28 -2.69 7.72 20.97
C LEU A 28 -2.01 8.99 21.49
N ALA A 29 -2.76 9.91 22.10
CA ALA A 29 -2.19 11.09 22.73
C ALA A 29 -1.18 10.70 23.82
N ASP A 30 -1.53 9.72 24.65
CA ASP A 30 -0.66 9.19 25.70
C ASP A 30 0.59 8.51 25.12
N TYR A 31 0.43 7.77 24.03
CA TYR A 31 1.54 7.21 23.27
C TYR A 31 2.49 8.30 22.80
N TYR A 32 2.01 9.34 22.09
CA TYR A 32 2.88 10.42 21.60
C TYR A 32 3.54 11.21 22.74
N ARG A 33 2.88 11.39 23.89
CA ARG A 33 3.47 12.01 25.09
C ARG A 33 4.63 11.19 25.67
N ASN A 34 4.62 9.88 25.46
CA ASN A 34 5.54 8.95 26.11
C ASN A 34 6.42 8.15 25.13
N VAL A 35 6.33 8.37 23.82
CA VAL A 35 7.04 7.57 22.80
C VAL A 35 8.56 7.56 23.00
N ASN A 36 9.12 8.63 23.54
CA ASN A 36 10.54 8.76 23.87
C ASN A 36 11.01 7.86 25.04
N LYS A 37 10.08 7.29 25.82
CA LYS A 37 10.37 6.34 26.91
C LYS A 37 10.52 4.90 26.41
N TYR A 38 10.03 4.60 25.20
CA TYR A 38 10.18 3.29 24.59
C TYR A 38 11.55 3.15 23.91
N PRO A 39 12.13 1.94 23.85
CA PRO A 39 13.30 1.69 23.02
C PRO A 39 12.96 1.96 21.56
N VAL A 40 13.78 2.73 20.84
CA VAL A 40 13.48 3.17 19.46
C VAL A 40 13.25 1.98 18.51
N MET A 41 14.10 0.95 18.61
CA MET A 41 13.95 -0.28 17.84
C MET A 41 13.33 -1.38 18.69
N ALA A 42 12.47 -2.18 18.06
CA ALA A 42 11.89 -3.36 18.68
C ALA A 42 12.98 -4.32 19.18
N ASN A 43 12.81 -4.84 20.40
CA ASN A 43 13.69 -5.86 20.97
C ASN A 43 12.94 -7.19 21.10
N THR A 44 12.42 -7.70 19.99
CA THR A 44 11.60 -8.92 19.93
C THR A 44 12.18 -9.94 18.95
N GLN A 45 11.78 -11.20 19.11
CA GLN A 45 12.18 -12.29 18.22
C GLN A 45 11.03 -12.61 17.24
N PRO A 46 11.34 -13.10 16.02
CA PRO A 46 10.30 -13.57 15.10
C PRO A 46 9.37 -14.59 15.78
N GLY A 47 8.07 -14.38 15.62
CA GLY A 47 7.02 -15.25 16.19
C GLY A 47 6.61 -14.93 17.64
N THR A 48 7.19 -13.92 18.31
CA THR A 48 6.78 -13.52 19.67
C THR A 48 5.28 -13.28 19.79
N ILE A 49 4.69 -12.46 18.91
CA ILE A 49 3.25 -12.15 18.95
C ILE A 49 2.38 -13.41 18.77
N ARG A 50 2.76 -14.32 17.87
CA ARG A 50 2.01 -15.57 17.63
C ARG A 50 1.92 -16.45 18.89
N LYS A 51 2.91 -16.38 19.78
CA LYS A 51 2.91 -17.13 21.05
C LYS A 51 2.07 -16.48 22.15
N LEU A 52 1.79 -15.17 22.04
CA LEU A 52 0.97 -14.42 22.98
C LEU A 52 -0.52 -14.50 22.63
N LEU A 53 -0.83 -14.55 21.33
CA LEU A 53 -2.21 -14.59 20.86
C LEU A 53 -2.83 -16.01 20.92
N PRO A 54 -4.16 -16.11 21.09
CA PRO A 54 -4.88 -17.38 21.00
C PRO A 54 -4.66 -18.09 19.65
N GLU A 55 -4.83 -19.41 19.63
CA GLU A 55 -4.61 -20.19 18.40
C GLU A 55 -5.63 -19.90 17.30
N ALA A 56 -6.86 -19.53 17.69
CA ALA A 56 -7.98 -19.16 16.83
C ALA A 56 -8.59 -17.83 17.27
N ALA A 57 -9.28 -17.15 16.35
CA ALA A 57 -10.00 -15.92 16.66
C ALA A 57 -11.14 -16.18 17.67
N PRO A 58 -11.41 -15.24 18.60
CA PRO A 58 -12.49 -15.40 19.58
C PRO A 58 -13.86 -15.38 18.88
N GLU A 59 -14.79 -16.20 19.36
CA GLU A 59 -16.17 -16.25 18.83
C GLU A 59 -17.02 -15.06 19.27
N LEU A 60 -16.64 -14.41 20.37
CA LEU A 60 -17.31 -13.24 20.94
C LEU A 60 -16.32 -12.07 21.01
N GLY A 61 -16.81 -10.86 20.76
CA GLY A 61 -16.00 -9.65 20.89
C GLY A 61 -15.64 -9.34 22.33
N ASP A 62 -14.50 -8.68 22.52
CA ASP A 62 -14.08 -8.07 23.79
C ASP A 62 -14.36 -6.55 23.79
N SER A 63 -14.33 -5.94 24.96
CA SER A 63 -14.47 -4.48 25.08
C SER A 63 -13.25 -3.74 24.52
N MET A 64 -13.47 -2.51 24.04
CA MET A 64 -12.40 -1.64 23.56
C MET A 64 -11.27 -1.46 24.59
N ASP A 65 -11.62 -1.27 25.87
CA ASP A 65 -10.64 -1.10 26.95
C ASP A 65 -9.68 -2.29 27.06
N ARG A 66 -10.20 -3.52 26.96
CA ARG A 66 -9.38 -4.74 27.00
C ARG A 66 -8.44 -4.83 25.80
N ILE A 67 -8.96 -4.48 24.62
CA ILE A 67 -8.15 -4.46 23.39
C ILE A 67 -7.02 -3.44 23.52
N LEU A 68 -7.30 -2.24 24.02
CA LEU A 68 -6.28 -1.20 24.24
C LEU A 68 -5.25 -1.60 25.30
N ASP A 69 -5.68 -2.27 26.38
CA ASP A 69 -4.78 -2.85 27.39
C ASP A 69 -3.83 -3.89 26.78
N ASP A 70 -4.35 -4.77 25.91
CA ASP A 70 -3.56 -5.76 25.18
C ASP A 70 -2.58 -5.10 24.20
N VAL A 71 -3.00 -4.05 23.48
CA VAL A 71 -2.12 -3.26 22.62
C VAL A 71 -1.00 -2.61 23.42
N GLN A 72 -1.31 -2.02 24.58
CA GLN A 72 -0.31 -1.40 25.44
C GLN A 72 0.72 -2.41 25.95
N ARG A 73 0.25 -3.58 26.39
CA ARG A 73 1.07 -4.61 27.04
C ARG A 73 1.92 -5.39 26.04
N ASP A 74 1.31 -5.85 24.95
CA ASP A 74 1.91 -6.87 24.08
C ASP A 74 2.40 -6.31 22.74
N ILE A 75 1.79 -5.22 22.26
CA ILE A 75 2.12 -4.65 20.94
C ILE A 75 3.14 -3.52 21.07
N LEU A 76 2.86 -2.47 21.87
CA LEU A 76 3.72 -1.28 21.95
C LEU A 76 5.19 -1.61 22.24
N PRO A 77 5.55 -2.48 23.21
CA PRO A 77 6.96 -2.80 23.48
C PRO A 77 7.68 -3.53 22.33
N GLY A 78 6.90 -4.14 21.43
CA GLY A 78 7.41 -4.85 20.26
C GLY A 78 7.47 -4.00 18.99
N LEU A 79 7.07 -2.73 19.04
CA LEU A 79 7.16 -1.84 17.89
C LEU A 79 8.56 -1.27 17.73
N THR A 80 8.93 -1.03 16.48
CA THR A 80 9.95 -0.02 16.17
C THR A 80 9.22 1.32 16.13
N HIS A 81 9.58 2.24 17.02
CA HIS A 81 8.86 3.49 17.22
C HIS A 81 9.36 4.57 16.27
N TRP A 82 8.85 4.55 15.04
CA TRP A 82 9.16 5.55 14.00
C TRP A 82 8.89 6.99 14.41
N GLN A 83 7.92 7.19 15.31
CA GLN A 83 7.55 8.51 15.84
C GLN A 83 8.40 8.95 17.04
N SER A 84 9.37 8.14 17.45
CA SER A 84 10.31 8.54 18.50
C SER A 84 11.17 9.71 18.01
N PRO A 85 11.41 10.75 18.83
CA PRO A 85 12.32 11.85 18.48
C PRO A 85 13.78 11.40 18.30
N SER A 86 14.10 10.15 18.64
CA SER A 86 15.41 9.54 18.48
C SER A 86 15.47 8.51 17.34
N PHE A 87 14.45 8.45 16.47
CA PHE A 87 14.46 7.59 15.29
C PHE A 87 15.12 8.30 14.10
N PHE A 88 16.27 7.76 13.64
CA PHE A 88 17.07 8.34 12.54
C PHE A 88 17.38 7.33 11.42
N ALA A 89 16.65 6.22 11.35
CA ALA A 89 16.80 5.23 10.28
C ALA A 89 15.89 5.55 9.08
N TYR A 90 16.24 5.05 7.89
CA TYR A 90 15.45 5.16 6.66
C TYR A 90 15.08 6.61 6.29
N PHE A 91 13.82 6.84 5.91
CA PHE A 91 13.21 8.15 5.73
C PHE A 91 12.05 8.30 6.73
N PRO A 92 11.86 9.49 7.32
CA PRO A 92 10.87 9.68 8.37
C PRO A 92 9.44 9.52 7.83
N ALA A 93 8.62 8.78 8.56
CA ALA A 93 7.17 8.73 8.38
C ALA A 93 6.53 9.95 9.05
N ASN A 94 6.62 11.11 8.41
CA ASN A 94 6.14 12.37 8.97
C ASN A 94 4.64 12.30 9.28
N ALA A 95 4.27 12.69 10.51
CA ALA A 95 2.89 12.77 10.97
C ALA A 95 2.57 14.20 11.44
N SER A 96 1.30 14.58 11.36
CA SER A 96 0.80 15.85 11.91
C SER A 96 -0.60 15.66 12.45
N THR A 97 -1.02 16.52 13.39
CA THR A 97 -2.38 16.51 13.94
C THR A 97 -3.44 16.75 12.86
N ALA A 98 -3.15 17.63 11.89
CA ALA A 98 -4.03 17.88 10.74
C ALA A 98 -4.14 16.65 9.83
N GLY A 99 -3.03 15.96 9.56
CA GLY A 99 -3.03 14.71 8.78
C GLY A 99 -3.82 13.61 9.48
N PHE A 100 -3.64 13.45 10.78
CA PHE A 100 -4.41 12.49 11.58
C PHE A 100 -5.92 12.80 11.58
N ALA A 101 -6.31 14.06 11.77
CA ALA A 101 -7.72 14.47 11.69
C ALA A 101 -8.30 14.24 10.29
N GLY A 102 -7.52 14.49 9.23
CA GLY A 102 -7.90 14.18 7.85
C GLY A 102 -8.15 12.68 7.64
N GLU A 103 -7.26 11.83 8.16
CA GLU A 103 -7.41 10.37 8.10
C GLU A 103 -8.66 9.89 8.86
N MET A 104 -8.91 10.42 10.07
CA MET A 104 -10.12 10.11 10.84
C MET A 104 -11.40 10.47 10.07
N LEU A 105 -11.44 11.64 9.43
CA LEU A 105 -12.58 12.07 8.62
C LEU A 105 -12.74 11.20 7.37
N SER A 106 -11.64 10.88 6.68
CA SER A 106 -11.64 10.01 5.50
C SER A 106 -12.19 8.62 5.82
N ALA A 107 -11.62 7.97 6.85
CA ALA A 107 -12.03 6.65 7.30
C ALA A 107 -13.46 6.64 7.87
N GLY A 108 -13.87 7.69 8.58
CA GLY A 108 -15.21 7.81 9.15
C GLY A 108 -16.31 8.03 8.11
N LEU A 109 -16.03 8.83 7.06
CA LEU A 109 -16.95 9.00 5.93
C LEU A 109 -17.00 7.75 5.04
N ASN A 110 -15.90 7.00 4.96
CA ASN A 110 -15.78 5.71 4.28
C ASN A 110 -16.34 5.71 2.84
N VAL A 111 -15.98 6.73 2.06
CA VAL A 111 -16.45 6.92 0.68
C VAL A 111 -15.45 6.31 -0.31
N ILE A 112 -15.94 5.62 -1.35
CA ILE A 112 -15.10 4.96 -2.37
C ILE A 112 -15.25 5.69 -3.73
N PRO A 113 -14.38 6.66 -4.07
CA PRO A 113 -14.52 7.51 -5.25
C PRO A 113 -13.91 6.92 -6.53
N PHE A 114 -14.24 5.67 -6.91
CA PHE A 114 -13.63 5.01 -8.08
C PHE A 114 -14.08 5.59 -9.44
N VAL A 115 -15.17 6.36 -9.45
CA VAL A 115 -15.67 7.13 -10.60
C VAL A 115 -16.31 8.41 -10.06
N TRP A 116 -16.31 9.48 -10.86
CA TRP A 116 -16.85 10.78 -10.43
C TRP A 116 -18.28 10.67 -9.89
N THR A 117 -19.16 9.88 -10.52
CA THR A 117 -20.55 9.71 -10.04
C THR A 117 -20.66 8.99 -8.69
N ALA A 118 -19.65 8.24 -8.26
CA ALA A 118 -19.64 7.57 -6.97
C ALA A 118 -19.32 8.54 -5.82
N SER A 119 -18.54 9.59 -6.08
CA SER A 119 -18.31 10.70 -5.14
C SER A 119 -17.71 11.93 -5.83
N PRO A 120 -18.55 12.82 -6.38
CA PRO A 120 -18.11 13.97 -7.16
C PRO A 120 -17.15 14.88 -6.39
N VAL A 121 -17.50 15.17 -5.13
CA VAL A 121 -16.76 16.11 -4.28
C VAL A 121 -15.39 15.57 -3.94
N ALA A 122 -15.24 14.26 -3.73
CA ALA A 122 -13.92 13.66 -3.47
C ALA A 122 -13.00 13.81 -4.69
N THR A 123 -13.50 13.49 -5.89
CA THR A 123 -12.72 13.65 -7.13
C THR A 123 -12.35 15.12 -7.39
N GLU A 124 -13.27 16.06 -7.22
CA GLU A 124 -13.00 17.48 -7.44
C GLU A 124 -12.03 18.06 -6.39
N LEU A 125 -12.18 17.66 -5.12
CA LEU A 125 -11.25 18.07 -4.07
C LEU A 125 -9.83 17.58 -4.33
N GLU A 126 -9.68 16.33 -4.80
CA GLU A 126 -8.38 15.80 -5.20
C GLU A 126 -7.74 16.65 -6.30
N GLN A 127 -8.51 17.01 -7.34
CA GLN A 127 -8.00 17.84 -8.43
C GLN A 127 -7.47 19.19 -7.93
N VAL A 128 -8.22 19.85 -7.06
CA VAL A 128 -7.82 21.15 -6.47
C VAL A 128 -6.55 21.01 -5.64
N VAL A 129 -6.46 19.99 -4.77
CA VAL A 129 -5.30 19.78 -3.90
C VAL A 129 -4.05 19.43 -4.72
N VAL A 130 -4.19 18.62 -5.76
CA VAL A 130 -3.09 18.29 -6.69
C VAL A 130 -2.61 19.54 -7.43
N ASP A 131 -3.51 20.39 -7.91
CA ASP A 131 -3.14 21.67 -8.55
C ASP A 131 -2.44 22.62 -7.56
N TRP A 132 -2.88 22.67 -6.30
CA TRP A 132 -2.19 23.41 -5.25
C TRP A 132 -0.76 22.91 -5.04
N MET A 133 -0.56 21.58 -5.00
CA MET A 133 0.77 20.99 -4.86
C MET A 133 1.65 21.28 -6.08
N ALA A 134 1.11 21.18 -7.30
CA ALA A 134 1.83 21.55 -8.52
C ALA A 134 2.27 23.02 -8.50
N SER A 135 1.41 23.93 -8.03
CA SER A 135 1.73 25.35 -7.86
C SER A 135 2.82 25.58 -6.79
N LEU A 136 2.73 24.90 -5.64
CA LEU A 136 3.73 25.01 -4.56
C LEU A 136 5.12 24.52 -5.01
N LEU A 137 5.18 23.53 -5.89
CA LEU A 137 6.41 23.02 -6.49
C LEU A 137 6.92 23.87 -7.68
N GLY A 138 6.19 24.91 -8.09
CA GLY A 138 6.55 25.73 -9.24
C GLY A 138 6.49 25.01 -10.58
N LEU A 139 5.63 23.98 -10.70
CA LEU A 139 5.51 23.21 -11.93
C LEU A 139 4.82 24.03 -13.04
N PRO A 140 5.20 23.87 -14.32
CA PRO A 140 4.53 24.53 -15.43
C PRO A 140 3.04 24.17 -15.55
N GLU A 141 2.25 25.04 -16.19
CA GLU A 141 0.80 24.88 -16.35
C GLU A 141 0.39 23.55 -17.02
N ARG A 142 1.23 22.97 -17.89
CA ARG A 142 0.98 21.65 -18.50
C ARG A 142 0.85 20.48 -17.51
N PHE A 143 1.21 20.68 -16.24
CA PHE A 143 1.00 19.69 -15.16
C PHE A 143 -0.27 19.94 -14.34
N HIS A 144 -0.94 21.07 -14.56
CA HIS A 144 -2.20 21.40 -13.90
C HIS A 144 -3.39 20.88 -14.72
N PHE A 145 -4.51 20.61 -14.07
CA PHE A 145 -5.74 20.16 -14.74
C PHE A 145 -6.24 21.17 -15.78
N LYS A 146 -6.21 22.47 -15.44
CA LYS A 146 -6.60 23.55 -16.38
C LYS A 146 -5.71 23.66 -17.62
N GLY A 147 -4.46 23.16 -17.53
CA GLY A 147 -3.47 23.22 -18.61
C GLY A 147 -3.48 22.02 -19.55
N GLY A 148 -4.48 21.14 -19.44
CA GLY A 148 -4.59 19.90 -20.21
C GLY A 148 -3.74 18.74 -19.68
N GLY A 149 -3.06 18.94 -18.54
CA GLY A 149 -2.40 17.88 -17.77
C GLY A 149 -3.26 17.46 -16.59
N GLY A 150 -2.60 17.13 -15.48
CA GLY A 150 -3.22 16.76 -14.22
C GLY A 150 -2.32 15.87 -13.39
N GLY A 151 -2.85 15.41 -12.26
CA GLY A 151 -2.19 14.44 -11.38
C GLY A 151 -3.21 13.58 -10.67
N VAL A 152 -2.73 12.69 -9.80
CA VAL A 152 -3.56 11.77 -9.02
C VAL A 152 -2.82 11.40 -7.74
N LEU A 153 -3.56 11.16 -6.66
CA LEU A 153 -3.01 10.68 -5.40
C LEU A 153 -2.90 9.14 -5.44
N HIS A 154 -1.70 8.64 -5.15
CA HIS A 154 -1.42 7.20 -5.04
C HIS A 154 -1.03 6.82 -3.62
N GLY A 155 -1.21 5.55 -3.24
CA GLY A 155 -0.82 5.04 -1.92
C GLY A 155 0.69 4.85 -1.80
N SER A 156 1.39 4.63 -2.91
CA SER A 156 2.85 4.50 -2.93
C SER A 156 3.50 5.04 -4.20
N THR A 157 4.80 5.30 -4.12
CA THR A 157 5.62 5.65 -5.28
C THR A 157 5.67 4.51 -6.31
N CYS A 158 5.68 3.25 -5.86
CA CYS A 158 5.73 2.10 -6.76
C CYS A 158 4.48 2.01 -7.64
N GLU A 159 3.29 2.28 -7.09
CA GLU A 159 2.04 2.33 -7.86
C GLU A 159 2.12 3.39 -8.97
N ALA A 160 2.53 4.62 -8.61
CA ALA A 160 2.70 5.70 -9.59
C ALA A 160 3.72 5.32 -10.69
N VAL A 161 4.84 4.71 -10.31
CA VAL A 161 5.86 4.25 -11.27
C VAL A 161 5.30 3.16 -12.19
N VAL A 162 4.56 2.18 -11.68
CA VAL A 162 3.94 1.14 -12.51
C VAL A 162 2.94 1.74 -13.49
N CYS A 163 2.09 2.70 -13.07
CA CYS A 163 1.17 3.39 -13.97
C CYS A 163 1.91 4.14 -15.10
N THR A 164 2.97 4.88 -14.77
CA THR A 164 3.77 5.62 -15.77
C THR A 164 4.52 4.69 -16.73
N LEU A 165 5.07 3.58 -16.22
CA LEU A 165 5.73 2.56 -17.04
C LEU A 165 4.74 1.86 -17.97
N ALA A 166 3.54 1.53 -17.50
CA ALA A 166 2.49 0.94 -18.33
C ALA A 166 2.07 1.90 -19.46
N ALA A 167 1.82 3.17 -19.14
CA ALA A 167 1.49 4.18 -20.16
C ALA A 167 2.62 4.38 -21.19
N ALA A 168 3.88 4.41 -20.73
CA ALA A 168 5.04 4.53 -21.62
C ALA A 168 5.20 3.29 -22.52
N ARG A 169 5.03 2.08 -21.96
CA ARG A 169 5.04 0.81 -22.69
C ARG A 169 3.97 0.81 -23.76
N ASP A 170 2.73 1.11 -23.42
CA ASP A 170 1.61 1.03 -24.36
C ASP A 170 1.76 2.05 -25.50
N ARG A 171 2.29 3.24 -25.21
CA ARG A 171 2.67 4.23 -26.24
C ARG A 171 3.80 3.75 -27.16
N ALA A 172 4.75 2.97 -26.66
CA ALA A 172 5.83 2.42 -27.47
C ALA A 172 5.30 1.27 -28.36
N LEU A 173 4.53 0.36 -27.78
CA LEU A 173 3.93 -0.77 -28.48
C LEU A 173 2.94 -0.33 -29.57
N SER A 174 2.19 0.75 -29.34
CA SER A 174 1.27 1.30 -30.35
C SER A 174 1.97 1.80 -31.61
N LYS A 175 3.28 2.13 -31.55
CA LYS A 175 4.09 2.53 -32.71
C LYS A 175 4.66 1.34 -33.47
N LEU A 176 4.86 0.21 -32.81
CA LEU A 176 5.44 -1.00 -33.39
C LEU A 176 4.42 -1.81 -34.22
N GLY A 177 3.12 -1.65 -33.91
CA GLY A 177 2.06 -2.44 -34.53
C GLY A 177 2.06 -3.89 -34.07
N HIS A 178 1.01 -4.65 -34.43
CA HIS A 178 0.81 -6.01 -33.93
C HIS A 178 1.97 -6.97 -34.26
N GLU A 179 2.51 -6.90 -35.48
CA GLU A 179 3.65 -7.73 -35.88
C GLU A 179 4.94 -7.41 -35.10
N GLY A 180 5.20 -6.13 -34.80
CA GLY A 180 6.35 -5.74 -33.99
C GLY A 180 6.23 -6.23 -32.54
N ILE A 181 5.01 -6.30 -32.02
CA ILE A 181 4.73 -6.85 -30.69
C ILE A 181 4.98 -8.35 -30.67
N LEU A 182 4.53 -9.11 -31.67
CA LEU A 182 4.78 -10.55 -31.76
C LEU A 182 6.28 -10.86 -31.76
N LYS A 183 7.06 -10.12 -32.57
CA LYS A 183 8.53 -10.25 -32.60
C LYS A 183 9.19 -9.97 -31.24
N LEU A 184 8.65 -9.04 -30.44
CA LEU A 184 9.13 -8.79 -29.08
C LEU A 184 8.82 -9.94 -28.14
N VAL A 185 7.64 -10.57 -28.27
CA VAL A 185 7.27 -11.75 -27.48
C VAL A 185 8.19 -12.93 -27.82
N ASP A 186 8.47 -13.14 -29.11
CA ASP A 186 9.35 -14.22 -29.54
C ASP A 186 10.80 -13.97 -29.10
N ALA A 187 11.29 -12.74 -29.20
CA ALA A 187 12.58 -12.35 -28.65
C ALA A 187 12.67 -12.53 -27.13
N TRP A 188 11.59 -12.22 -26.40
CA TRP A 188 11.53 -12.42 -24.94
C TRP A 188 11.62 -13.90 -24.55
N LYS A 189 10.86 -14.78 -25.22
CA LYS A 189 10.94 -16.23 -25.01
C LYS A 189 12.36 -16.76 -25.22
N CYS A 190 13.07 -16.25 -26.22
CA CYS A 190 14.46 -16.60 -26.43
C CYS A 190 15.37 -16.14 -25.30
N ILE A 191 15.20 -14.91 -24.81
CA ILE A 191 16.00 -14.37 -23.70
C ILE A 191 15.76 -15.18 -22.43
N GLU A 192 14.50 -15.50 -22.13
CA GLU A 192 14.11 -16.32 -20.97
C GLU A 192 14.76 -17.71 -21.04
N TYR A 193 14.65 -18.38 -22.19
CA TYR A 193 15.32 -19.66 -22.42
C TYR A 193 16.86 -19.59 -22.27
N LEU A 194 17.48 -18.52 -22.77
CA LEU A 194 18.93 -18.32 -22.64
C LEU A 194 19.35 -18.02 -21.19
N LEU A 195 18.55 -17.26 -20.44
CA LEU A 195 18.78 -16.98 -19.02
C LEU A 195 18.62 -18.25 -18.18
N GLU A 196 17.58 -19.03 -18.42
CA GLU A 196 17.37 -20.33 -17.76
C GLU A 196 18.53 -21.28 -18.04
N ARG A 197 18.92 -21.47 -19.30
CA ARG A 197 20.08 -22.30 -19.66
C ARG A 197 21.34 -21.89 -18.91
N ARG A 198 21.62 -20.59 -18.85
CA ARG A 198 22.80 -20.06 -18.15
C ARG A 198 22.73 -20.29 -16.65
N LEU A 199 21.55 -20.19 -16.03
CA LEU A 199 21.35 -20.53 -14.62
C LEU A 199 21.57 -22.02 -14.35
N PHE A 200 21.09 -22.91 -15.24
CA PHE A 200 21.30 -24.36 -15.12
C PHE A 200 22.77 -24.77 -15.33
N GLU A 201 23.49 -24.15 -16.28
CA GLU A 201 24.92 -24.35 -16.49
C GLU A 201 25.75 -23.92 -15.27
N VAL A 202 25.43 -22.79 -14.65
CA VAL A 202 26.14 -22.27 -13.47
C VAL A 202 25.87 -23.13 -12.22
N HIS A 203 24.76 -23.87 -12.17
CA HIS A 203 24.37 -24.69 -11.01
C HIS A 203 24.53 -26.20 -11.21
N GLY A 204 25.05 -26.66 -12.35
CA GLY A 204 25.33 -28.08 -12.60
C GLY A 204 24.08 -28.97 -12.59
N LEU A 205 22.91 -28.38 -12.87
CA LEU A 205 21.61 -29.04 -12.87
C LEU A 205 21.26 -29.54 -14.28
N PHE A 206 20.40 -30.56 -14.38
CA PHE A 206 20.00 -31.19 -15.64
C PHE A 206 19.37 -30.16 -16.60
N MET A 207 19.91 -30.04 -17.82
CA MET A 207 19.45 -29.05 -18.80
C MET A 207 17.99 -29.32 -19.24
N PRO A 208 17.17 -28.26 -19.39
CA PRO A 208 15.88 -28.40 -20.05
C PRO A 208 16.05 -28.83 -21.51
N PRO A 209 15.08 -29.59 -22.08
CA PRO A 209 15.11 -29.98 -23.48
C PRO A 209 15.11 -28.75 -24.40
N PRO A 210 15.75 -28.82 -25.58
CA PRO A 210 15.80 -27.69 -26.50
C PRO A 210 14.40 -27.28 -26.98
N LEU A 211 14.17 -25.98 -27.11
CA LEU A 211 12.99 -25.43 -27.80
C LEU A 211 12.84 -26.07 -29.19
N ALA A 212 11.61 -26.24 -29.66
CA ALA A 212 11.37 -26.85 -30.97
C ALA A 212 12.03 -26.01 -32.08
N HIS A 213 12.55 -26.67 -33.11
CA HIS A 213 13.34 -26.02 -34.18
C HIS A 213 12.56 -24.90 -34.92
N SER A 214 11.23 -24.94 -34.88
CA SER A 214 10.33 -23.89 -35.39
C SER A 214 10.34 -22.61 -34.56
N GLU A 215 10.56 -22.70 -33.25
CA GLU A 215 10.56 -21.54 -32.32
C GLU A 215 11.91 -20.81 -32.30
N LEU A 216 13.00 -21.52 -32.61
CA LEU A 216 14.35 -20.94 -32.71
C LEU A 216 14.59 -20.19 -34.03
N LEU A 217 13.92 -20.59 -35.12
CA LEU A 217 14.08 -19.97 -36.44
C LEU A 217 13.45 -18.58 -36.56
N GLU A 218 12.48 -18.25 -35.70
CA GLU A 218 11.85 -16.93 -35.66
C GLU A 218 12.61 -15.93 -34.77
N CYS A 219 13.69 -16.37 -34.11
CA CYS A 219 14.46 -15.53 -33.21
C CYS A 219 15.60 -14.81 -33.95
N PRO A 220 15.49 -13.50 -34.23
CA PRO A 220 16.47 -12.79 -35.06
C PRO A 220 17.82 -12.52 -34.33
N TYR A 221 17.97 -13.01 -33.09
CA TYR A 221 19.12 -12.78 -32.22
C TYR A 221 19.91 -14.07 -31.91
N ILE A 222 19.63 -15.19 -32.60
CA ILE A 222 20.31 -16.49 -32.39
C ILE A 222 21.37 -16.79 -33.47
N TYR A 223 21.62 -15.87 -34.41
CA TYR A 223 22.73 -16.00 -35.39
C TYR A 223 23.79 -14.92 -35.21
#